data_AF-A0A9E0FV45-F1
#
_entry.id   AF-A0A9E0FV45-F1
#
_cell.length_a   1.000
_cell.length_b   1.000
_cell.length_c   1.000
_cell.angle_alpha   90.00
_cell.angle_beta   90.00
_cell.angle_gamma   90.00
#
_symmetry.space_group_name_H-M   'P 1'
#
loop_
_entity.id
_entity.type
_entity.pdbx_description
1 polymer ?
#
loop_
_entity_poly.entity_id
_entity_poly.type
_entity_poly.pdbx_seq_one_letter_code
_entity_poly.pdbx_strand_id
1 'polypeptide(L)'
;MFAEYYLTLKSLHILAIIAWMAGLLYLPRLFIYHLDFEVGSKAYLTFCTMEKRLLKIIMLPAMLLSFSFGFLLAFTTNSWNAPWFHMKLFLVLCLAAYHGYLSRIAKEFSRGETPVLLKNTSKKMLCLLNEVPFLLAIFIVFLAILKPF
;
A
#
# COMPACT_ATOMS: atom_id res chain seq x y z
N MET A 1 14.21 -4.29 -28.08
CA MET A 1 12.73 -4.35 -28.02
C MET A 1 12.16 -3.72 -26.75
N PHE A 2 12.51 -4.17 -25.53
CA PHE A 2 11.94 -3.55 -24.31
C PHE A 2 12.46 -2.14 -23.95
N ALA A 3 13.63 -1.74 -24.47
CA ALA A 3 14.21 -0.42 -24.20
C ALA A 3 13.37 0.74 -24.78
N GLU A 4 12.70 0.52 -25.92
CA GLU A 4 11.80 1.51 -26.55
C GLU A 4 10.57 1.80 -25.67
N TYR A 5 10.17 0.82 -24.85
CA TYR A 5 9.04 0.95 -23.93
C TYR A 5 9.46 1.37 -22.53
N TYR A 6 10.75 1.61 -22.26
CA TYR A 6 11.24 1.91 -20.91
C TYR A 6 10.50 3.07 -20.25
N LEU A 7 10.32 4.18 -20.97
CA LEU A 7 9.62 5.35 -20.46
C LEU A 7 8.14 5.04 -20.18
N THR A 8 7.48 4.31 -21.08
CA THR A 8 6.08 3.88 -20.90
C THR A 8 5.93 2.99 -19.67
N LEU A 9 6.79 1.98 -19.50
CA LEU A 9 6.80 1.10 -18.35
C LEU A 9 7.07 1.85 -17.04
N LYS A 10 8.00 2.80 -17.07
CA LYS A 10 8.29 3.67 -15.93
C LYS A 10 7.09 4.54 -15.56
N SER A 11 6.42 5.13 -16.53
CA SER A 11 5.20 5.92 -16.31
C SER A 11 4.06 5.07 -15.73
N LEU A 12 3.81 3.89 -16.29
CA LEU A 12 2.80 2.96 -15.78
C LEU A 12 3.11 2.46 -14.37
N HIS A 13 4.38 2.17 -14.07
CA HIS A 13 4.82 1.81 -12.72
C HIS A 13 4.55 2.94 -11.71
N ILE A 14 4.90 4.18 -12.07
CA ILE A 14 4.67 5.35 -11.21
C ILE A 14 3.16 5.54 -10.98
N LEU A 15 2.33 5.45 -12.01
CA LEU A 15 0.88 5.56 -11.89
C LEU A 15 0.31 4.51 -10.93
N ALA A 16 0.75 3.25 -11.08
CA ALA A 16 0.34 2.15 -10.22
C ALA A 16 0.77 2.36 -8.75
N ILE A 17 2.00 2.84 -8.53
CA ILE A 17 2.48 3.20 -7.19
C ILE A 17 1.64 4.32 -6.58
N ILE A 18 1.33 5.38 -7.32
CA ILE A 18 0.51 6.51 -6.83
C ILE A 18 -0.86 6.00 -6.40
N ALA A 19 -1.54 5.22 -7.25
CA ALA A 19 -2.84 4.66 -6.94
C ALA A 19 -2.81 3.74 -5.70
N TRP A 20 -1.77 2.92 -5.57
CA TRP A 20 -1.61 2.04 -4.42
C TRP A 20 -1.32 2.83 -3.13
N MET A 21 -0.43 3.83 -3.19
CA MET A 21 -0.06 4.69 -2.08
C MET A 21 -1.23 5.53 -1.58
N ALA A 22 -2.06 6.06 -2.47
CA ALA A 22 -3.26 6.79 -2.10
C ALA A 22 -4.17 5.95 -1.20
N GLY A 23 -4.37 4.68 -1.52
CA GLY A 23 -5.15 3.77 -0.68
C GLY A 23 -4.47 3.43 0.65
N LEU A 24 -3.15 3.18 0.64
CA LEU A 24 -2.38 2.86 1.85
C LEU A 24 -2.41 4.00 2.88
N LEU A 25 -2.41 5.26 2.43
CA LEU A 25 -2.45 6.46 3.28
C LEU A 25 -3.86 6.91 3.66
N TYR A 26 -4.89 6.39 2.97
CA TYR A 26 -6.28 6.78 3.25
C TYR A 26 -6.99 5.76 4.15
N LEU A 27 -6.72 4.47 3.94
CA LEU A 27 -7.43 3.38 4.61
C LEU A 27 -7.26 3.36 6.14
N PRO A 28 -6.08 3.62 6.74
CA PRO A 28 -5.94 3.69 8.19
C PRO A 28 -6.81 4.78 8.83
N ARG A 29 -6.92 5.94 8.17
CA ARG A 29 -7.80 7.02 8.61
C ARG A 29 -9.26 6.63 8.54
N LEU A 30 -9.66 5.90 7.49
CA LEU A 30 -11.02 5.40 7.35
C LEU A 30 -11.39 4.46 8.50
N PHE A 31 -10.46 3.58 8.92
CA PHE A 31 -10.64 2.69 10.07
C PHE A 31 -10.87 3.44 11.38
N ILE A 32 -10.18 4.57 11.61
CA ILE A 32 -10.36 5.37 12.82
C ILE A 32 -11.79 5.90 12.89
N TYR A 33 -12.34 6.40 11.78
CA TYR A 33 -13.72 6.88 11.74
C TYR A 33 -14.75 5.76 11.79
N HIS A 34 -14.41 4.58 11.27
CA HIS A 34 -15.29 3.41 11.32
C HIS A 34 -15.60 2.99 12.77
N LEU A 35 -14.65 3.15 13.70
CA LEU A 35 -14.85 2.85 15.12
C LEU A 35 -15.93 3.69 15.79
N ASP A 36 -16.27 4.85 15.24
CA ASP A 36 -17.26 5.75 15.83
C ASP A 36 -18.70 5.27 15.56
N PHE A 37 -18.88 4.22 14.75
CA PHE A 37 -20.19 3.66 14.41
C PHE A 37 -20.47 2.33 15.10
N GLU A 38 -21.72 2.17 15.57
CA GLU A 38 -22.19 0.90 16.13
C GLU A 38 -22.20 -0.21 15.08
N VAL A 39 -21.78 -1.41 15.50
CA VAL A 39 -21.76 -2.62 14.66
C VAL A 39 -23.16 -2.90 14.13
N GLY A 40 -23.27 -3.09 12.81
CA GLY A 40 -24.54 -3.35 12.14
C GLY A 40 -25.37 -2.11 11.79
N SER A 41 -24.97 -0.92 12.23
CA SER A 41 -25.59 0.33 11.77
C SER A 41 -25.41 0.52 10.25
N LYS A 42 -26.31 1.31 9.64
CA LYS A 42 -26.22 1.63 8.20
C LYS A 42 -24.86 2.26 7.84
N ALA A 43 -24.35 3.13 8.70
CA ALA A 43 -23.05 3.75 8.51
C ALA A 43 -21.91 2.72 8.56
N TYR A 44 -21.91 1.83 9.57
CA TYR A 44 -20.93 0.75 9.70
C TYR A 44 -20.84 -0.14 8.44
N LEU A 45 -21.99 -0.59 7.95
CA LEU A 45 -22.06 -1.42 6.72
C LEU A 45 -21.58 -0.66 5.47
N THR A 46 -21.82 0.66 5.44
CA THR A 46 -21.33 1.52 4.36
C THR A 46 -19.81 1.61 4.39
N PHE A 47 -19.20 1.82 5.57
CA PHE A 47 -17.75 1.81 5.75
C PHE A 47 -17.13 0.47 5.35
N CYS A 48 -17.69 -0.65 5.81
CA CYS A 48 -17.27 -1.99 5.39
C CYS A 48 -17.24 -2.15 3.85
N THR A 49 -18.26 -1.61 3.17
CA THR A 49 -18.35 -1.64 1.71
C THR A 49 -17.28 -0.76 1.06
N MET A 50 -17.07 0.45 1.56
CA MET A 50 -16.05 1.38 1.06
C MET A 50 -14.63 0.81 1.22
N GLU A 51 -14.30 0.29 2.40
CA GLU A 51 -13.01 -0.34 2.69
C GLU A 51 -12.73 -1.54 1.78
N LYS A 52 -13.73 -2.43 1.63
CA LYS A 52 -13.63 -3.61 0.76
C LYS A 52 -13.43 -3.21 -0.70
N ARG A 53 -14.15 -2.20 -1.18
CA ARG A 53 -14.01 -1.70 -2.56
C ARG A 53 -12.65 -1.05 -2.76
N LEU A 54 -12.20 -0.20 -1.83
CA LEU A 54 -10.89 0.43 -1.89
C LEU A 54 -9.76 -0.62 -1.95
N LEU A 55 -9.82 -1.63 -1.08
CA LEU A 55 -8.85 -2.71 -1.05
C LEU A 55 -8.86 -3.55 -2.34
N LYS A 56 -10.03 -4.05 -2.75
CA LYS A 56 -10.11 -5.03 -3.85
C LYS A 56 -10.09 -4.42 -5.24
N ILE A 57 -10.70 -3.25 -5.42
CA ILE A 57 -10.91 -2.63 -6.74
C ILE A 57 -9.77 -1.66 -7.08
N ILE A 58 -9.19 -0.99 -6.09
CA ILE A 58 -8.16 0.03 -6.32
C ILE A 58 -6.79 -0.49 -5.88
N MET A 59 -6.64 -0.80 -4.59
CA MET A 59 -5.31 -1.06 -4.03
C MET A 59 -4.70 -2.37 -4.52
N LEU A 60 -5.47 -3.45 -4.55
CA LEU A 60 -4.98 -4.77 -4.98
C LEU A 60 -4.49 -4.76 -6.45
N PRO A 61 -5.27 -4.30 -7.45
CA PRO A 61 -4.78 -4.23 -8.82
C PRO A 61 -3.63 -3.24 -8.97
N ALA A 62 -3.65 -2.09 -8.28
CA ALA A 62 -2.54 -1.13 -8.30
C ALA A 62 -1.23 -1.74 -7.75
N MET A 63 -1.31 -2.51 -6.66
CA MET A 63 -0.17 -3.26 -6.12
C MET A 63 0.36 -4.28 -7.15
N LEU A 64 -0.51 -5.11 -7.73
CA LEU A 64 -0.12 -6.13 -8.71
C LEU A 64 0.52 -5.52 -9.96
N LEU A 65 -0.03 -4.41 -10.45
CA LEU A 65 0.53 -3.66 -11.58
C LEU A 65 1.89 -3.04 -11.21
N SER A 66 2.02 -2.49 -10.01
CA SER A 66 3.27 -1.94 -9.51
C SER A 66 4.38 -3.01 -9.49
N PHE A 67 4.11 -4.20 -8.95
CA PHE A 67 5.07 -5.32 -8.97
C PHE A 67 5.38 -5.76 -10.39
N SER A 68 4.37 -5.95 -11.23
CA SER A 68 4.54 -6.39 -12.63
C SER A 68 5.44 -5.44 -13.42
N PHE A 69 5.16 -4.13 -13.39
CA PHE A 69 5.97 -3.13 -14.08
C PHE A 69 7.34 -2.94 -13.41
N GLY A 70 7.42 -3.06 -12.07
CA GLY A 70 8.68 -3.00 -11.34
C GLY A 70 9.64 -4.12 -11.74
N PHE A 71 9.14 -5.35 -11.86
CA PHE A 71 9.93 -6.49 -12.33
C PHE A 71 10.35 -6.33 -13.79
N LEU A 72 9.44 -5.88 -14.67
CA LEU A 72 9.78 -5.64 -16.06
C LEU A 72 10.87 -4.55 -16.19
N LEU A 73 10.79 -3.48 -15.40
CA LEU A 73 11.83 -2.45 -15.33
C LEU A 73 13.17 -3.01 -14.82
N ALA A 74 13.16 -3.91 -13.83
CA ALA A 74 14.37 -4.55 -13.34
C ALA A 74 15.05 -5.41 -14.42
N PHE A 75 14.27 -6.18 -15.20
CA PHE A 75 14.76 -6.95 -16.34
C PHE A 75 15.34 -6.05 -17.44
N THR A 76 14.62 -4.97 -17.82
CA THR A 76 15.09 -4.07 -18.88
C THR A 76 16.37 -3.31 -18.55
N THR A 77 16.59 -3.03 -17.26
CA THR A 77 17.77 -2.28 -16.78
C THR A 77 18.87 -3.18 -16.24
N ASN A 78 18.68 -4.50 -16.25
CA ASN A 78 19.55 -5.49 -15.62
C ASN A 78 19.92 -5.16 -14.16
N SER A 79 18.97 -4.60 -13.41
CA SER A 79 19.20 -4.10 -12.03
C SER A 79 19.26 -5.21 -10.97
N TRP A 80 19.13 -6.48 -11.37
CA TRP A 80 19.01 -7.63 -10.47
C TRP A 80 20.21 -7.87 -9.56
N ASN A 81 21.39 -7.41 -9.97
CA ASN A 81 22.62 -7.53 -9.17
C ASN A 81 22.95 -6.25 -8.40
N ALA A 82 22.15 -5.18 -8.56
CA ALA A 82 22.43 -3.90 -7.93
C ALA A 82 21.92 -3.90 -6.48
N PRO A 83 22.78 -3.63 -5.48
CA PRO A 83 22.33 -3.69 -4.10
C PRO A 83 21.23 -2.66 -3.78
N TRP A 84 21.21 -1.49 -4.44
CA TRP A 84 20.13 -0.50 -4.27
C TRP A 84 18.75 -1.09 -4.63
N PHE A 85 18.72 -2.00 -5.61
CA PHE A 85 17.49 -2.65 -6.06
C PHE A 85 16.98 -3.66 -5.02
N HIS A 86 17.86 -4.45 -4.41
CA HIS A 86 17.48 -5.38 -3.35
C HIS A 86 16.91 -4.64 -2.13
N MET A 87 17.55 -3.54 -1.72
CA MET A 87 17.05 -2.71 -0.62
C MET A 87 15.69 -2.09 -0.96
N LYS A 88 15.54 -1.56 -2.18
CA LYS A 88 14.25 -1.04 -2.67
C LYS A 88 13.17 -2.13 -2.65
N LEU A 89 13.49 -3.31 -3.17
CA LEU A 89 12.54 -4.43 -3.24
C LEU A 89 12.10 -4.87 -1.84
N PHE A 90 13.04 -4.96 -0.89
CA PHE A 90 12.72 -5.25 0.51
C PHE A 90 11.71 -4.24 1.08
N LEU A 91 11.93 -2.94 0.90
CA LEU A 91 11.00 -1.91 1.37
C LEU A 91 9.62 -1.99 0.69
N VAL A 92 9.57 -2.31 -0.61
CA VAL A 92 8.31 -2.52 -1.33
C VAL A 92 7.58 -3.76 -0.83
N LEU A 93 8.30 -4.83 -0.45
CA LEU A 93 7.72 -5.99 0.20
C LEU A 93 7.17 -5.66 1.60
N CYS A 94 7.84 -4.79 2.36
CA CYS A 94 7.30 -4.25 3.61
C CYS A 94 5.98 -3.48 3.38
N LEU A 95 5.87 -2.69 2.31
CA LEU A 95 4.61 -2.04 1.92
C LEU A 95 3.52 -3.06 1.56
N ALA A 96 3.87 -4.13 0.85
CA ALA A 96 2.94 -5.21 0.53
C ALA A 96 2.46 -5.95 1.79
N ALA A 97 3.35 -6.21 2.73
CA ALA A 97 2.99 -6.77 4.04
C ALA A 97 2.05 -5.84 4.80
N TYR A 98 2.31 -4.52 4.77
CA TYR A 98 1.44 -3.53 5.37
C TYR A 98 0.06 -3.46 4.69
N HIS A 99 -0.02 -3.54 3.35
CA HIS A 99 -1.30 -3.70 2.64
C HIS A 99 -2.06 -4.93 3.15
N GLY A 100 -1.38 -6.09 3.24
CA GLY A 100 -1.99 -7.33 3.73
C GLY A 100 -2.52 -7.20 5.15
N TYR A 101 -1.78 -6.49 6.01
CA TYR A 101 -2.20 -6.14 7.35
C TYR A 101 -3.47 -5.26 7.37
N LEU A 102 -3.55 -4.21 6.55
CA LEU A 102 -4.78 -3.41 6.44
C LEU A 102 -5.97 -4.24 5.91
N SER A 103 -5.70 -5.16 4.98
CA SER A 103 -6.72 -6.09 4.47
C SER A 103 -7.29 -6.99 5.58
N ARG A 104 -6.45 -7.42 6.52
CA ARG A 104 -6.89 -8.17 7.71
C ARG A 104 -7.81 -7.33 8.58
N ILE A 105 -7.45 -6.08 8.88
CA ILE A 105 -8.28 -5.18 9.70
C ILE A 105 -9.66 -4.97 9.07
N ALA A 106 -9.73 -4.69 7.77
CA ALA A 106 -11.00 -4.55 7.06
C ALA A 106 -11.87 -5.82 7.12
N LYS A 107 -11.24 -7.01 7.16
CA LYS A 107 -11.97 -8.28 7.35
C LYS A 107 -12.51 -8.42 8.77
N GLU A 108 -11.76 -8.02 9.79
CA GLU A 108 -12.20 -8.02 11.19
C GLU A 108 -13.44 -7.11 11.35
N PHE A 109 -13.41 -5.89 10.80
CA PHE A 109 -14.59 -5.01 10.73
C PHE A 109 -15.77 -5.68 9.99
N SER A 110 -15.55 -6.32 8.85
CA SER A 110 -16.65 -6.98 8.13
C SER A 110 -17.32 -8.13 8.90
N ARG A 111 -16.68 -8.64 9.96
CA ARG A 111 -17.21 -9.66 10.87
C ARG A 111 -17.92 -9.08 12.09
N GLY A 112 -17.93 -7.75 12.24
CA GLY A 112 -18.46 -7.09 13.44
C GLY A 112 -17.50 -7.14 14.64
N GLU A 113 -16.24 -7.54 14.42
CA GLU A 113 -15.24 -7.61 15.48
C GLU A 113 -14.56 -6.23 15.64
N THR A 114 -14.21 -5.87 16.87
CA THR A 114 -13.31 -4.74 17.11
C THR A 114 -11.88 -5.19 16.81
N PRO A 115 -11.20 -4.60 15.81
CA PRO A 115 -9.86 -5.04 15.42
C PRO A 115 -8.88 -5.01 16.59
N VAL A 116 -8.09 -6.07 16.76
CA VAL A 116 -7.23 -6.28 17.95
C VAL A 116 -6.31 -5.10 18.22
N LEU A 117 -5.80 -4.48 17.16
CA LEU A 117 -4.92 -3.32 17.30
C LEU A 117 -5.67 -2.08 17.75
N LEU A 118 -6.90 -1.85 17.27
CA LEU A 118 -7.71 -0.70 17.70
C LEU A 118 -8.12 -0.82 19.17
N LYS A 119 -8.23 -2.05 19.68
CA LYS A 119 -8.61 -2.33 21.07
C LYS A 119 -7.56 -1.93 22.11
N ASN A 120 -6.27 -2.03 21.73
CA ASN A 120 -5.14 -1.79 22.65
C ASN A 120 -4.28 -0.58 22.26
N THR A 121 -4.66 0.16 21.21
CA THR A 121 -3.83 1.24 20.66
C THR A 121 -4.47 2.60 20.92
N SER A 122 -3.73 3.51 21.53
CA SER A 122 -4.14 4.91 21.67
C SER A 122 -4.37 5.55 20.28
N LYS A 123 -5.36 6.44 20.18
CA LYS A 123 -5.69 7.21 18.96
C LYS A 123 -4.46 7.87 18.30
N LYS A 124 -3.45 8.24 19.09
CA LYS A 124 -2.14 8.75 18.60
C LYS A 124 -1.32 7.71 17.82
N MET A 125 -1.23 6.47 18.32
CA MET A 125 -0.45 5.41 17.67
C MET A 125 -1.14 4.90 16.39
N LEU A 126 -2.46 5.07 16.31
CA LEU A 126 -3.24 4.90 15.08
C LEU A 126 -2.94 5.96 14.00
N CYS A 127 -2.70 7.21 14.39
CA CYS A 127 -2.24 8.23 13.46
C CYS A 127 -0.82 7.93 12.95
N LEU A 128 0.07 7.41 13.81
CA LEU A 128 1.42 6.99 13.41
C LEU A 128 1.42 5.85 12.38
N LEU A 129 0.44 4.93 12.43
CA LEU A 129 0.29 3.91 11.40
C LEU A 129 0.07 4.52 10.00
N ASN A 130 -0.47 5.74 9.92
CA ASN A 130 -0.67 6.43 8.65
C ASN A 130 0.63 6.96 8.04
N GLU A 131 1.66 7.19 8.85
CA GLU A 131 2.95 7.73 8.40
C GLU A 131 3.89 6.65 7.89
N VAL A 132 3.72 5.39 8.35
CA VAL A 132 4.59 4.27 7.95
C VAL A 132 4.69 4.10 6.44
N PRO A 133 3.59 4.08 5.65
CA PRO A 133 3.70 3.96 4.20
C PRO A 133 4.43 5.13 3.56
N PHE A 134 4.21 6.35 4.10
CA PHE A 134 4.83 7.56 3.57
C PHE A 134 6.34 7.56 3.81
N LEU A 135 6.79 7.20 5.01
CA LEU A 135 8.22 7.07 5.33
C LEU A 135 8.89 6.03 4.43
N LEU A 136 8.29 4.85 4.26
CA LEU A 136 8.81 3.82 3.35
C LEU A 136 8.88 4.35 1.90
N ALA A 137 7.87 5.08 1.45
CA ALA A 137 7.85 5.65 0.10
C ALA A 137 8.99 6.65 -0.13
N ILE A 138 9.34 7.47 0.85
CA ILE A 138 10.50 8.38 0.76
C ILE A 138 11.77 7.56 0.46
N PHE A 139 12.09 6.56 1.29
CA PHE A 139 13.28 5.73 1.07
C PHE A 139 13.27 5.01 -0.29
N ILE A 140 12.12 4.47 -0.70
CA ILE A 140 11.94 3.80 -1.99
C ILE A 140 12.21 4.76 -3.16
N VAL A 141 11.71 6.00 -3.09
CA VAL A 141 11.91 7.01 -4.15
C VAL A 141 13.37 7.41 -4.23
N PHE A 142 14.02 7.69 -3.09
CA PHE A 142 15.45 8.04 -3.07
C PHE A 142 16.32 6.91 -3.63
N LEU A 143 16.07 5.65 -3.24
CA LEU A 143 16.78 4.50 -3.82
C LEU A 143 16.54 4.37 -5.33
N ALA A 144 15.30 4.60 -5.79
CA ALA A 144 14.94 4.47 -7.20
C ALA A 144 15.56 5.56 -8.10
N ILE A 145 15.76 6.78 -7.56
CA ILE A 145 16.31 7.93 -8.30
C ILE A 145 17.83 7.97 -8.20
N LEU A 146 18.38 7.92 -6.98
CA LEU A 146 19.80 8.14 -6.73
C LEU A 146 20.66 6.91 -7.04
N LYS A 147 20.10 5.71 -6.90
CA LYS A 147 20.79 4.43 -7.13
C LYS A 147 22.23 4.41 -6.56
N PRO A 148 22.40 4.65 -5.24
CA PRO A 148 23.68 5.08 -4.68
C PRO A 148 24.80 4.01 -4.61
N PHE A 149 24.53 2.75 -4.96
CA PHE A 149 25.49 1.64 -4.91
C PHE A 149 25.05 0.45 -5.76
#